data_AF-A0A7Y5XAH3-F1
#
_entry.id   AF-A0A7Y5XAH3-F1
#
_cell.length_a   1.000
_cell.length_b   1.000
_cell.length_c   1.000
_cell.angle_alpha   90.00
_cell.angle_beta   90.00
_cell.angle_gamma   90.00
#
_symmetry.space_group_name_H-M   'P 1'
#
loop_
_entity.id
_entity.type
_entity.pdbx_description
1 polymer ?
#
loop_
_entity_poly.entity_id
_entity_poly.type
_entity_poly.pdbx_seq_one_letter_code
_entity_poly.pdbx_strand_id
1 'polypeptide(L)'
;MALMFLDLAGPMTIRRLAEETGVSHSAMSQSVTAMRGAGLVASEPGPDARSRVVSLTDRGREVVPLLRAEWDATEAAIAELEEELPYPPSRVADDLAEAVRRRPFADRVRSRMPRA
;
A
#
# COMPACT_ATOMS: atom_id res chain seq x y z
N MET A 1 -6.53 2.17 -0.11
CA MET A 1 -5.52 2.24 -1.19
C MET A 1 -5.89 1.42 -2.43
N ALA A 2 -6.13 0.10 -2.33
CA ALA A 2 -6.45 -0.74 -3.50
C ALA A 2 -7.59 -0.22 -4.41
N LEU A 3 -8.68 0.29 -3.83
CA LEU A 3 -9.79 0.87 -4.61
C LEU A 3 -9.37 2.11 -5.41
N MET A 4 -8.47 2.94 -4.87
CA MET A 4 -7.97 4.14 -5.56
C MET A 4 -7.07 3.78 -6.76
N PHE A 5 -6.29 2.69 -6.66
CA PHE A 5 -5.51 2.18 -7.79
C PHE A 5 -6.42 1.60 -8.88
N LEU A 6 -7.47 0.87 -8.50
CA LEU A 6 -8.46 0.35 -9.45
C LEU A 6 -9.26 1.47 -10.14
N ASP A 7 -9.50 2.57 -9.45
CA ASP A 7 -10.13 3.78 -10.01
C ASP A 7 -9.20 4.47 -11.01
N LEU A 8 -7.93 4.68 -10.64
CA LEU A 8 -6.97 5.42 -11.45
C LEU A 8 -6.46 4.64 -12.67
N ALA A 9 -6.10 3.36 -12.48
CA ALA A 9 -5.45 2.54 -13.50
C ALA A 9 -6.37 1.47 -14.11
N GLY A 10 -7.62 1.39 -13.64
CA GLY A 10 -8.60 0.42 -14.11
C GLY A 10 -8.41 -0.99 -13.55
N PRO A 11 -9.13 -1.98 -14.12
CA PRO A 11 -9.07 -3.37 -13.68
C PRO A 11 -7.66 -3.95 -13.78
N MET A 12 -7.23 -4.69 -12.76
CA MET A 12 -5.89 -5.28 -12.72
C MET A 12 -5.85 -6.61 -11.99
N THR A 13 -4.78 -7.38 -12.21
CA THR A 13 -4.61 -8.66 -11.50
C THR A 13 -4.31 -8.44 -10.02
N ILE A 14 -4.64 -9.42 -9.16
CA ILE A 14 -4.25 -9.40 -7.74
C ILE A 14 -2.75 -9.17 -7.57
N ARG A 15 -1.93 -9.79 -8.45
CA ARG A 15 -0.48 -9.60 -8.46
C ARG A 15 -0.11 -8.14 -8.69
N ARG A 16 -0.62 -7.53 -9.77
CA ARG A 16 -0.32 -6.13 -10.07
C ARG A 16 -0.81 -5.22 -8.94
N LEU A 17 -2.01 -5.46 -8.43
CA LEU A 17 -2.55 -4.67 -7.32
C LEU A 17 -1.67 -4.76 -6.06
N ALA A 18 -1.08 -5.93 -5.78
CA ALA A 18 -0.14 -6.11 -4.68
C ALA A 18 1.17 -5.35 -4.91
N GLU A 19 1.70 -5.38 -6.14
CA GLU A 19 2.89 -4.63 -6.54
C GLU A 19 2.67 -3.12 -6.40
N GLU A 20 1.55 -2.58 -6.93
CA GLU A 20 1.21 -1.14 -6.88
C GLU A 20 0.95 -0.65 -5.45
N THR A 21 0.41 -1.50 -4.57
CA THR A 21 0.15 -1.15 -3.16
C THR A 21 1.30 -1.50 -2.20
N GLY A 22 2.38 -2.11 -2.69
CA GLY A 22 3.54 -2.48 -1.88
C GLY A 22 3.28 -3.55 -0.82
N VAL A 23 2.24 -4.38 -0.98
CA VAL A 23 1.92 -5.48 -0.04
C VAL A 23 2.20 -6.85 -0.64
N SER A 24 2.25 -7.89 0.19
CA SER A 24 2.42 -9.26 -0.31
C SER A 24 1.20 -9.72 -1.10
N HIS A 25 1.41 -10.67 -2.02
CA HIS A 25 0.32 -11.28 -2.78
C HIS A 25 -0.76 -11.91 -1.87
N SER A 26 -0.36 -12.56 -0.77
CA SER A 26 -1.30 -13.17 0.17
C SER A 26 -2.12 -12.11 0.92
N ALA A 27 -1.50 -11.02 1.36
CA ALA A 27 -2.20 -9.90 1.98
C ALA A 27 -3.21 -9.28 0.99
N MET A 28 -2.79 -9.02 -0.25
CA MET A 28 -3.69 -8.48 -1.28
C MET A 28 -4.86 -9.42 -1.58
N SER A 29 -4.62 -10.73 -1.70
CA SER A 29 -5.68 -11.71 -1.93
C SER A 29 -6.73 -11.71 -0.80
N GLN A 30 -6.29 -11.56 0.46
CA GLN A 30 -7.18 -11.43 1.61
C GLN A 30 -7.98 -10.13 1.54
N SER A 31 -7.33 -9.00 1.24
CA SER A 31 -8.00 -7.71 1.05
C SER A 31 -9.06 -7.78 -0.05
N VAL A 32 -8.73 -8.36 -1.22
CA VAL A 32 -9.69 -8.54 -2.32
C VAL A 32 -10.85 -9.43 -1.90
N THR A 33 -10.62 -10.49 -1.16
CA THR A 33 -11.69 -11.35 -0.64
C THR A 33 -12.64 -10.58 0.27
N ALA A 34 -12.12 -9.77 1.20
CA ALA A 34 -12.92 -8.92 2.07
C ALA A 34 -13.70 -7.86 1.29
N MET A 35 -13.05 -7.18 0.33
CA MET A 35 -13.69 -6.17 -0.51
C MET A 35 -14.79 -6.76 -1.40
N ARG A 36 -14.63 -7.99 -1.90
CA ARG A 36 -15.67 -8.73 -2.62
C ARG A 36 -16.86 -9.03 -1.70
N GLY A 37 -16.59 -9.49 -0.48
CA GLY A 37 -17.62 -9.71 0.54
C GLY A 37 -18.42 -8.44 0.89
N ALA A 38 -17.76 -7.28 0.83
CA ALA A 38 -18.38 -5.97 1.04
C ALA A 38 -19.04 -5.37 -0.23
N GLY A 39 -18.99 -6.07 -1.37
CA GLY A 39 -19.58 -5.62 -2.64
C GLY A 39 -18.85 -4.45 -3.29
N LEU A 40 -17.60 -4.17 -2.92
CA LEU A 40 -16.80 -3.03 -3.43
C LEU A 40 -16.04 -3.38 -4.70
N VAL A 41 -15.69 -4.65 -4.89
CA VAL A 41 -14.98 -5.13 -6.07
C VAL A 41 -15.60 -6.42 -6.61
N ALA A 42 -15.49 -6.61 -7.91
CA ALA A 42 -15.72 -7.89 -8.57
C ALA A 42 -14.38 -8.54 -8.92
N SER A 43 -14.40 -9.86 -9.14
CA SER A 43 -13.23 -10.56 -9.65
C SER A 43 -13.61 -11.66 -10.62
N GLU A 44 -12.92 -11.68 -11.76
CA GLU A 44 -13.13 -12.60 -12.87
C GLU A 44 -11.85 -13.39 -13.18
N PRO A 45 -11.95 -14.58 -13.80
CA PRO A 45 -10.79 -15.28 -14.34
C PRO A 45 -9.98 -14.35 -15.25
N GLY A 46 -8.66 -14.30 -15.03
CA GLY A 46 -7.76 -13.51 -15.85
C GLY A 46 -7.26 -14.26 -17.09
N PRO A 47 -6.26 -13.68 -17.79
CA PRO A 47 -5.71 -14.23 -19.03
C PRO A 47 -5.06 -15.61 -18.87
N ASP A 48 -4.54 -15.90 -17.67
CA ASP A 48 -4.03 -17.21 -17.31
C ASP A 48 -4.92 -17.90 -16.26
N ALA A 49 -4.84 -19.24 -16.21
CA ALA A 49 -5.69 -20.09 -15.35
C ALA A 49 -5.55 -19.83 -13.83
N ARG A 50 -4.52 -19.09 -13.40
CA ARG A 50 -4.23 -18.80 -11.98
C ARG A 50 -4.46 -17.33 -11.62
N SER A 51 -4.63 -16.48 -12.61
CA SER A 51 -4.82 -15.04 -12.46
C SER A 51 -6.28 -14.70 -12.26
N ARG A 52 -6.50 -13.66 -11.46
CA ARG A 52 -7.80 -13.07 -11.20
C ARG A 52 -7.69 -11.59 -11.49
N VAL A 53 -8.52 -11.08 -12.41
CA VAL A 53 -8.65 -9.64 -12.63
C VAL A 53 -9.67 -9.12 -11.63
N VAL A 54 -9.36 -7.99 -11.01
CA VAL A 54 -10.18 -7.30 -10.02
C VAL A 54 -10.62 -5.99 -10.63
N SER A 55 -11.90 -5.64 -10.47
CA SER A 55 -12.50 -4.39 -10.95
C SER A 55 -13.41 -3.78 -9.88
N LEU A 56 -13.59 -2.46 -9.91
CA LEU A 56 -14.57 -1.81 -9.05
C LEU A 56 -16.00 -2.18 -9.49
N THR A 57 -16.87 -2.43 -8.53
CA THR A 57 -18.32 -2.40 -8.74
C THR A 57 -18.80 -0.95 -8.80
N ASP A 58 -20.08 -0.72 -9.10
CA ASP A 58 -20.68 0.62 -9.00
C ASP A 58 -20.60 1.16 -7.57
N ARG A 59 -20.95 0.33 -6.57
CA ARG A 59 -20.75 0.65 -5.16
C ARG A 59 -19.29 0.97 -4.83
N GLY A 60 -18.35 0.24 -5.41
CA GLY A 60 -16.92 0.52 -5.26
C GLY A 60 -16.54 1.92 -5.77
N ARG A 61 -17.03 2.29 -6.96
CA ARG A 61 -16.83 3.61 -7.57
C ARG A 61 -17.43 4.73 -6.72
N GLU A 62 -18.61 4.53 -6.14
CA GLU A 62 -19.26 5.51 -5.26
C GLU A 62 -18.45 5.84 -4.00
N VAL A 63 -17.67 4.89 -3.48
CA VAL A 63 -16.87 5.08 -2.26
C VAL A 63 -15.53 5.76 -2.55
N VAL A 64 -15.01 5.70 -3.78
CA VAL A 64 -13.67 6.23 -4.11
C VAL A 64 -13.54 7.74 -3.85
N PRO A 65 -14.50 8.61 -4.22
CA PRO A 65 -14.39 10.04 -3.92
C PRO A 65 -14.19 10.34 -2.44
N LEU A 66 -14.89 9.60 -1.55
CA LEU A 66 -14.72 9.75 -0.11
C LEU A 66 -13.31 9.32 0.32
N LEU A 67 -12.83 8.18 -0.16
CA LEU A 67 -11.47 7.71 0.15
C LEU A 67 -10.39 8.68 -0.31
N ARG A 68 -10.59 9.33 -1.46
CA ARG A 68 -9.67 10.35 -1.99
C ARG A 68 -9.68 11.60 -1.12
N ALA A 69 -10.86 12.08 -0.73
CA ALA A 69 -10.96 13.24 0.16
C ALA A 69 -10.27 13.01 1.52
N GLU A 70 -10.47 11.83 2.12
CA GLU A 70 -9.80 11.44 3.37
C GLU A 70 -8.29 11.32 3.19
N TRP A 71 -7.83 10.79 2.05
CA TRP A 71 -6.41 10.71 1.72
C TRP A 71 -5.80 12.11 1.59
N ASP A 72 -6.41 12.98 0.79
CA ASP A 72 -5.93 14.34 0.55
C ASP A 72 -5.91 15.17 1.85
N ALA A 73 -6.91 15.00 2.72
CA ALA A 73 -6.94 15.62 4.04
C ALA A 73 -5.82 15.11 4.96
N THR A 74 -5.52 13.80 4.90
CA THR A 74 -4.42 13.21 5.67
C THR A 74 -3.07 13.73 5.20
N GLU A 75 -2.84 13.81 3.89
CA GLU A 75 -1.61 14.35 3.31
C GLU A 75 -1.42 15.82 3.66
N ALA A 76 -2.49 16.62 3.61
CA ALA A 76 -2.44 18.02 4.03
C ALA A 76 -2.09 18.17 5.52
N ALA A 77 -2.70 17.37 6.39
CA ALA A 77 -2.41 17.38 7.82
C ALA A 77 -0.97 16.92 8.13
N ILE A 78 -0.44 15.95 7.37
CA ILE A 78 0.97 15.57 7.47
C ILE A 78 1.84 16.75 7.08
N ALA A 79 1.61 17.38 5.92
CA ALA A 79 2.40 18.51 5.45
C ALA A 79 2.43 19.68 6.45
N GLU A 80 1.27 20.03 7.02
CA GLU A 80 1.15 21.03 8.09
C GLU A 80 2.02 20.66 9.31
N LEU A 81 1.96 19.40 9.76
CA LEU A 81 2.81 18.92 10.86
C LEU A 81 4.31 18.95 10.51
N GLU A 82 4.69 18.68 9.26
CA GLU A 82 6.09 18.71 8.86
C GLU A 82 6.66 20.15 8.86
N GLU A 83 5.84 21.16 8.59
CA GLU A 83 6.23 22.58 8.67
C GLU A 83 6.56 23.03 10.10
N GLU A 84 5.99 22.39 11.11
CA GLU A 84 6.28 22.65 12.53
C GLU A 84 7.63 22.08 12.99
N LEU A 85 8.24 21.20 12.19
CA LEU A 85 9.41 20.43 12.57
C LEU A 85 10.67 20.85 11.80
N PRO A 86 11.87 20.86 12.42
CA PRO A 86 13.12 21.18 11.71
C PRO A 86 13.50 20.18 10.61
N TYR A 87 12.87 19.00 10.61
CA TYR A 87 13.11 17.94 9.64
C TYR A 87 11.83 17.12 9.41
N PRO A 88 11.40 16.92 8.14
CA PRO A 88 10.17 16.20 7.84
C PRO A 88 10.19 14.74 8.31
N PRO A 89 9.22 14.28 9.13
CA PRO A 89 9.11 12.88 9.54
C PRO A 89 9.08 11.89 8.36
N SER A 90 8.41 12.24 7.25
CA SER A 90 8.40 11.44 6.02
C SER A 90 9.82 11.15 5.54
N ARG A 91 10.66 12.19 5.50
CA ARG A 91 12.05 12.09 5.10
C ARG A 91 12.89 11.27 6.08
N VAL A 92 12.61 11.35 7.39
CA VAL A 92 13.27 10.47 8.39
C VAL A 92 12.96 9.02 8.10
N ALA A 93 11.70 8.70 7.79
CA ALA A 93 11.29 7.33 7.51
C ALA A 93 12.01 6.78 6.28
N ASP A 94 12.12 7.58 5.21
CA ASP A 94 12.85 7.20 3.99
C ASP A 94 14.34 6.99 4.24
N ASP A 95 14.99 7.93 4.93
CA ASP A 95 16.41 7.85 5.28
C ASP A 95 16.71 6.64 6.17
N LEU A 96 15.82 6.36 7.12
CA LEU A 96 15.91 5.20 8.00
C LEU A 96 15.77 3.90 7.20
N ALA A 97 14.79 3.83 6.30
CA ALA A 97 14.59 2.67 5.43
C ALA A 97 15.82 2.40 4.55
N GLU A 98 16.40 3.44 3.94
CA GLU A 98 17.66 3.34 3.17
C GLU A 98 18.84 2.91 4.06
N ALA A 99 18.99 3.53 5.24
CA ALA A 99 20.06 3.19 6.17
C ALA A 99 19.98 1.73 6.66
N VAL A 100 18.77 1.22 6.88
CA VAL A 100 18.53 -0.19 7.26
C VAL A 100 18.75 -1.12 6.08
N ARG A 101 18.33 -0.77 4.85
CA ARG A 101 18.63 -1.54 3.64
C ARG A 101 20.12 -1.67 3.39
N ARG A 102 20.87 -0.57 3.50
CA ARG A 102 22.33 -0.55 3.34
C ARG A 102 23.07 -1.38 4.38
N ARG A 103 22.61 -1.36 5.63
CA ARG A 103 23.15 -2.19 6.70
C ARG A 103 22.06 -2.55 7.70
N PRO A 104 21.57 -3.80 7.68
CA PRO A 104 20.53 -4.27 8.57
C PRO A 104 20.86 -3.97 10.04
N PHE A 105 19.84 -3.64 10.82
CA PHE A 105 20.06 -3.31 12.23
C PHE A 105 20.68 -4.47 13.01
N ALA A 106 20.29 -5.72 12.69
CA ALA A 106 20.87 -6.92 13.27
C ALA A 106 22.41 -6.98 13.10
N ASP A 107 22.94 -6.57 11.95
CA ASP A 107 24.39 -6.57 11.70
C ASP A 107 25.11 -5.46 12.45
N ARG A 108 24.41 -4.37 12.78
CA ARG A 108 24.90 -3.31 13.66
C ARG A 108 25.02 -3.80 15.09
N VAL A 109 24.06 -4.60 15.55
CA VAL A 109 24.08 -5.23 16.88
C VAL A 109 25.19 -6.26 16.95
N ARG A 110 25.24 -7.23 16.02
CA ARG A 110 26.25 -8.30 15.98
C ARG A 110 27.68 -7.78 16.00
N SER A 111 27.98 -6.69 15.27
CA SER A 111 29.33 -6.14 15.24
C SER A 111 29.80 -5.51 16.56
N ARG A 112 28.89 -5.31 17.52
CA ARG A 112 29.18 -4.74 18.84
C ARG A 112 29.11 -5.80 19.95
N MET A 113 28.63 -7.01 19.63
CA MET A 113 28.63 -8.10 20.60
C MET A 113 30.07 -8.58 20.80
N PRO A 114 30.49 -8.83 22.05
CA PRO A 114 31.80 -9.42 22.33
C PRO A 114 31.90 -10.79 21.65
N ARG A 115 33.09 -11.12 21.15
CA ARG A 115 33.37 -12.46 20.63
C ARG A 115 33.37 -13.44 21.80
N ALA A 116 32.62 -14.52 21.68
CA ALA A 116 32.70 -15.68 22.56
C ALA A 116 33.99 -16.46 22.28
#